data_AF-A0A920J7T9-F1
#
_entry.id   AF-A0A920J7T9-F1
#
_cell.length_a   1.000
_cell.length_b   1.000
_cell.length_c   1.000
_cell.angle_alpha   90.00
_cell.angle_beta   90.00
_cell.angle_gamma   90.00
#
_symmetry.space_group_name_H-M   'P 1'
#
loop_
_entity.id
_entity.type
_entity.pdbx_description
1 polymer ?
#
loop_
_entity_poly.entity_id
_entity_poly.type
_entity_poly.pdbx_seq_one_letter_code
_entity_poly.pdbx_strand_id
1 'polypeptide(L)' 'MTLQTEAPEVPSIGKISIWPPVILAPMAGVTDVPFRSLCRSFMDQGLADSSRDPVKPNHAPGLFVNQMITARAFV' A
#
# COMPACT_ATOMS: atom_id res chain seq x y z
N MET A 1 -30.50 -1.59 6.97
CA MET A 1 -29.35 -0.70 7.21
C MET A 1 -28.28 -1.04 6.20
N THR A 2 -28.44 -0.60 4.95
CA THR A 2 -27.49 -0.85 3.85
C THR A 2 -26.33 0.11 4.01
N LEU A 3 -25.16 -0.38 4.43
CA LEU A 3 -23.93 0.42 4.39
C LEU A 3 -23.59 0.60 2.91
N GLN A 4 -23.97 1.76 2.37
CA GLN A 4 -23.39 2.27 1.12
C GLN A 4 -21.94 2.62 1.46
N THR A 5 -21.01 1.69 1.24
CA THR A 5 -19.61 2.06 1.09
C THR A 5 -19.53 2.76 -0.25
N GLU A 6 -19.67 4.09 -0.25
CA GLU A 6 -19.26 4.93 -1.37
C GLU A 6 -17.82 4.52 -1.73
N ALA A 7 -17.58 4.16 -3.00
CA ALA A 7 -16.26 3.70 -3.43
C ALA A 7 -15.23 4.76 -2.98
N PRO A 8 -14.22 4.40 -2.16
CA PRO A 8 -13.40 5.39 -1.51
C PRO A 8 -12.71 6.25 -2.57
N GLU A 9 -12.80 7.57 -2.40
CA GLU A 9 -12.00 8.51 -3.17
C GLU A 9 -10.55 8.05 -3.15
N VAL A 10 -9.90 8.06 -4.31
CA VAL A 10 -8.57 7.46 -4.46
C VAL A 10 -7.60 8.20 -3.52
N PRO A 11 -6.96 7.51 -2.56
CA PRO A 11 -6.13 8.18 -1.58
C PRO A 11 -4.94 8.85 -2.27
N SER A 12 -4.67 10.09 -1.87
CA SER A 12 -3.56 10.88 -2.42
C SER A 12 -2.63 11.39 -1.32
N ILE A 13 -1.32 11.36 -1.60
CA ILE A 13 -0.29 12.03 -0.81
C ILE A 13 0.34 13.09 -1.70
N GLY A 14 -0.05 14.34 -1.47
CA GLY A 14 0.34 15.47 -2.33
C GLY A 14 -0.09 15.20 -3.77
N LYS A 15 0.89 15.10 -4.68
CA LYS A 15 0.66 14.85 -6.12
C LYS A 15 0.61 13.36 -6.49
N ILE A 16 0.80 12.47 -5.52
CA ILE A 16 0.84 11.02 -5.74
C ILE A 16 -0.55 10.47 -5.45
N SER A 17 -1.24 9.98 -6.48
CA SER A 17 -2.50 9.26 -6.33
C SER A 17 -2.24 7.75 -6.25
N ILE A 18 -2.91 7.04 -5.35
CA ILE A 18 -2.60 5.63 -5.03
C ILE A 18 -3.75 4.72 -5.41
N TRP A 19 -3.51 3.81 -6.34
CA TRP A 19 -4.48 2.79 -6.72
C TRP A 19 -3.79 1.46 -6.99
N PRO A 20 -4.31 0.34 -6.46
CA PRO A 20 -5.38 0.19 -5.45
C PRO A 20 -5.09 0.88 -4.10
N PRO A 21 -6.12 1.17 -3.27
CA PRO A 21 -5.97 1.94 -2.03
C PRO A 21 -5.39 1.09 -0.87
N VAL A 22 -4.30 0.36 -1.15
CA VAL A 22 -3.60 -0.49 -0.19
C VAL A 22 -2.31 0.18 0.26
N ILE A 23 -2.16 0.33 1.57
CA ILE A 23 -1.01 0.96 2.21
C ILE A 23 -0.42 -0.01 3.23
N LEU A 24 0.87 -0.28 3.13
CA LEU A 24 1.58 -1.07 4.13
C LEU A 24 1.86 -0.21 5.36
N ALA A 25 1.35 -0.60 6.52
CA ALA A 25 1.54 0.14 7.77
C ALA A 25 3.00 0.03 8.27
N PRO A 26 3.64 1.14 8.69
CA PRO A 26 5.00 1.11 9.23
C PRO A 26 5.00 0.45 10.62
N MET A 27 5.67 -0.70 10.74
CA MET A 27 5.73 -1.47 11.99
C MET A 27 7.17 -1.93 12.24
N ALA A 28 7.88 -1.28 13.18
CA ALA A 28 9.28 -1.60 13.49
C ALA A 28 9.51 -3.12 13.72
N GLY A 29 10.54 -3.67 13.09
CA GLY A 29 10.83 -5.11 13.12
C GLY A 29 9.98 -5.98 12.19
N VAL A 30 9.01 -5.41 11.45
CA VAL A 30 8.14 -6.15 10.50
C VAL A 30 8.33 -5.69 9.06
N THR A 31 8.07 -4.41 8.78
CA THR A 31 8.16 -3.77 7.45
C THR A 31 9.58 -3.51 6.91
N ASP A 32 10.49 -4.47 7.05
CA ASP A 32 11.86 -4.44 6.49
C ASP A 32 11.89 -4.57 4.96
N VAL A 33 13.06 -4.33 4.35
CA VAL A 33 13.27 -4.45 2.90
C VAL A 33 12.72 -5.76 2.31
N PRO A 34 13.06 -6.97 2.81
CA PRO A 34 12.55 -8.21 2.24
C PRO A 34 11.02 -8.35 2.35
N PHE A 35 10.43 -7.94 3.48
CA PHE A 35 8.98 -7.99 3.67
C PHE A 35 8.26 -7.06 2.69
N ARG A 36 8.78 -5.84 2.47
CA ARG A 36 8.21 -4.92 1.48
C ARG A 36 8.32 -5.45 0.05
N SER A 37 9.46 -6.05 -0.30
CA SER A 37 9.64 -6.69 -1.61
C SER A 37 8.64 -7.83 -1.82
N LEU A 38 8.37 -8.63 -0.78
CA LEU A 38 7.37 -9.70 -0.82
C LEU A 38 5.96 -9.14 -1.01
N CYS A 39 5.56 -8.13 -0.22
CA CYS A 39 4.24 -7.51 -0.39
C CYS A 39 4.07 -6.88 -1.79
N ARG A 40 5.14 -6.27 -2.33
CA ARG A 40 5.17 -5.75 -3.69
C ARG A 40 4.94 -6.86 -4.73
N SER A 41 5.58 -8.03 -4.59
CA SER A 41 5.41 -9.11 -5.55
C SER A 41 3.99 -9.67 -5.57
N PHE A 42 3.33 -9.79 -4.42
CA PHE A 42 1.92 -10.20 -4.38
C PHE A 42 0.99 -9.14 -4.97
N MET A 43 1.33 -7.85 -4.79
CA MET A 43 0.58 -6.77 -5.42
C MET A 43 0.68 -6.83 -6.95
N ASP A 44 1.89 -6.99 -7.47
CA ASP A 44 2.13 -7.08 -8.93
C ASP A 44 1.41 -8.31 -9.53
N GLN A 45 1.42 -9.45 -8.83
CA GLN A 45 0.64 -10.64 -9.23
C GLN A 45 -0.87 -10.35 -9.22
N GLY A 46 -1.38 -9.74 -8.15
CA GLY A 46 -2.79 -9.36 -8.04
C GLY A 46 -3.24 -8.39 -9.14
N LEU A 47 -2.38 -7.46 -9.56
CA LEU A 47 -2.65 -6.58 -10.71
C LEU A 47 -2.66 -7.34 -12.04
N ALA A 48 -1.77 -8.32 -12.22
CA ALA A 48 -1.73 -9.14 -13.42
C ALA A 48 -3.00 -10.00 -13.56
N ASP A 49 -3.52 -10.53 -12.45
CA ASP A 49 -4.73 -11.35 -12.41
C ASP A 49 -6.02 -10.51 -12.48
N SER A 50 -5.98 -9.28 -11.96
CA SER A 50 -7.14 -8.39 -11.87
C SER A 50 -7.36 -7.61 -13.17
N SER A 51 -7.94 -8.27 -14.17
CA SER A 51 -8.49 -7.63 -15.38
C SER A 51 -9.74 -6.76 -15.13
N ARG A 52 -10.27 -6.73 -13.90
CA ARG A 52 -11.55 -6.10 -13.54
C ARG A 52 -11.46 -4.66 -13.03
N ASP A 53 -10.32 -4.22 -12.50
CA ASP A 53 -10.12 -2.84 -12.10
C ASP A 53 -9.01 -2.24 -12.96
N PRO A 54 -9.33 -1.35 -13.92
CA PRO A 54 -8.30 -0.75 -14.75
C PRO A 54 -7.30 -0.04 -13.84
N VAL A 55 -6.03 -0.40 -13.98
CA VAL A 55 -4.92 0.40 -13.44
C VAL A 55 -5.17 1.83 -13.91
N LYS A 56 -5.58 2.70 -12.98
CA LYS A 56 -5.86 4.09 -13.34
C LYS A 56 -4.54 4.68 -13.83
N PRO A 57 -4.50 5.26 -15.04
CA PRO A 57 -3.27 5.90 -15.53
C PRO A 57 -2.84 6.97 -14.52
N ASN A 58 -1.53 7.13 -14.35
CA ASN A 58 -0.90 8.08 -13.42
C ASN A 58 -1.13 7.82 -11.92
N HIS A 59 -1.42 6.58 -11.53
CA HIS A 59 -1.50 6.19 -10.12
C HIS A 59 -0.33 5.29 -9.71
N ALA A 60 0.19 5.52 -8.50
CA ALA A 60 1.18 4.65 -7.89
C ALA A 60 0.53 3.32 -7.45
N PRO A 61 1.10 2.16 -7.83
CA PRO A 61 0.59 0.86 -7.39
C PRO A 61 0.98 0.61 -5.93
N GLY A 62 0.06 0.93 -5.03
CA GLY A 62 0.21 0.80 -3.57
C GLY A 62 1.28 1.70 -2.94
N LEU A 63 1.30 1.75 -1.61
CA LEU A 63 2.30 2.49 -0.83
C LEU A 63 3.03 1.56 0.15
N PHE A 64 4.35 1.43 -0.01
CA PHE A 64 5.21 0.56 0.79
C PHE A 64 6.28 1.38 1.48
N VAL A 65 6.05 1.72 2.75
CA VAL A 65 6.94 2.58 3.54
C VAL A 65 7.96 1.75 4.33
N ASN A 66 9.11 2.36 4.63
CA ASN A 66 10.09 1.75 5.53
C ASN A 66 9.52 1.52 6.94
N GLN A 67 10.19 0.63 7.67
CA GLN A 67 10.04 0.47 9.11
C GLN A 67 9.98 1.80 9.85
N MET A 68 9.20 1.82 10.94
CA MET A 68 9.36 2.84 11.97
C MET A 68 10.75 2.70 12.61
N ILE A 69 11.47 3.82 12.76
CA ILE A 69 12.69 3.87 13.56
C ILE A 69 12.29 4.06 15.02
N THR A 70 12.51 3.05 15.84
CA THR A 70 12.31 3.15 17.30
C THR A 70 13.60 3.61 17.96
N ALA A 71 13.51 4.49 18.96
CA ALA A 71 14.63 4.72 19.86
C ALA A 71 14.99 3.38 20.50
N ARG A 72 16.27 2.96 20.42
CA ARG A 72 16.72 1.80 21.20
C ARG A 72 16.49 2.11 22.68
N ALA A 73 15.88 1.18 23.40
CA ALA A 73 16.00 1.18 24.85
C ALA A 73 17.49 1.06 25.17
N PHE A 74 18.06 2.10 25.76
CA PHE A 74 19.41 2.10 26.27
C PHE A 74 19.53 0.96 27.29
N VAL A 75 20.53 0.08 27.11
CA VAL A 75 20.95 -0.89 28.14
C VAL A 75 21.97 -0.20 29.02
#